data_AF-A0A087M441-F1
#
_entry.id   AF-A0A087M441-F1
#
_cell.length_a   1.000
_cell.length_b   1.000
_cell.length_c   1.000
_cell.angle_alpha   90.00
_cell.angle_beta   90.00
_cell.angle_gamma   90.00
#
_symmetry.space_group_name_H-M   'P 1'
#
loop_
_entity.id
_entity.type
_entity.pdbx_description
1 polymer ?
#
loop_
_entity_poly.entity_id
_entity_poly.type
_entity_poly.pdbx_seq_one_letter_code
_entity_poly.pdbx_strand_id
1 'polypeptide(L)'
;MGIGLMAMGAVWLYNAFGLPQGARYAAVGPGLFVTIAGAGLLILGAILVLQIWRGESFEAQDAEDADGSNKMDKRAFLTALVAVALPIATMGPLGMPFTATLSFVLVANAFGSRRWWLDLICGAILACAAWFLFNQLGLQLGRFFPPLGV
;
A
#
# COMPACT_ATOMS: atom_id res chain seq x y z
N MET A 1 -12.25 15.88 -5.69
CA MET A 1 -11.85 14.46 -5.55
C MET A 1 -11.75 13.72 -6.88
N GLY A 2 -12.71 13.84 -7.81
CA GLY A 2 -12.68 13.11 -9.11
C GLY A 2 -11.40 13.28 -9.94
N ILE A 3 -10.87 14.51 -10.08
CA ILE A 3 -9.59 14.77 -10.75
C ILE A 3 -8.42 14.06 -10.04
N GLY A 4 -8.46 13.96 -8.71
CA GLY A 4 -7.44 13.26 -7.92
C GLY A 4 -7.42 11.75 -8.20
N LEU A 5 -8.61 11.12 -8.34
CA LEU A 5 -8.70 9.72 -8.75
C LEU A 5 -8.14 9.51 -10.17
N MET A 6 -8.48 10.41 -11.10
CA MET A 6 -7.94 10.35 -12.46
C MET A 6 -6.40 10.45 -12.48
N ALA A 7 -5.84 11.42 -11.74
CA ALA A 7 -4.40 11.60 -11.64
C ALA A 7 -3.72 10.33 -11.08
N MET A 8 -4.28 9.73 -10.03
CA MET A 8 -3.77 8.49 -9.45
C MET A 8 -3.84 7.32 -10.45
N GLY A 9 -4.98 7.17 -11.14
CA GLY A 9 -5.16 6.14 -12.17
C GLY A 9 -4.17 6.30 -13.34
N ALA A 10 -3.90 7.52 -13.77
CA ALA A 10 -2.91 7.82 -14.80
C ALA A 10 -1.48 7.44 -14.36
N VAL A 11 -1.10 7.74 -13.11
CA VAL A 11 0.20 7.33 -12.55
C VAL A 11 0.31 5.79 -12.52
N TRP A 12 -0.75 5.10 -12.12
CA TRP A 12 -0.76 3.64 -12.10
C TRP A 12 -0.62 3.04 -13.50
N LEU A 13 -1.36 3.55 -14.49
CA LEU A 13 -1.25 3.10 -15.88
C LEU A 13 0.13 3.39 -16.46
N TYR A 14 0.69 4.56 -16.17
CA TYR A 14 2.04 4.92 -16.59
C TYR A 14 3.07 3.90 -16.08
N ASN A 15 2.99 3.52 -14.80
CA ASN A 15 3.87 2.51 -14.22
C ASN A 15 3.57 1.10 -14.76
N ALA A 16 2.32 0.77 -15.06
CA ALA A 16 1.92 -0.52 -15.61
C ALA A 16 2.55 -0.81 -16.98
N PHE A 17 2.79 0.21 -17.80
CA PHE A 17 3.49 0.05 -19.08
C PHE A 17 4.95 -0.41 -18.90
N GLY A 18 5.56 -0.14 -17.74
CA GLY A 18 6.89 -0.63 -17.40
C GLY A 18 6.90 -2.07 -16.86
N LEU A 19 5.74 -2.67 -16.59
CA LEU A 19 5.63 -3.99 -15.97
C LEU A 19 5.34 -5.09 -17.00
N PRO A 20 5.95 -6.28 -16.85
CA PRO A 20 5.59 -7.45 -17.65
C PRO A 20 4.11 -7.82 -17.48
N GLN A 21 3.39 -7.87 -18.60
CA GLN A 21 1.97 -8.23 -18.64
C GLN A 21 1.76 -9.75 -18.45
N GLY A 22 2.77 -10.57 -18.78
CA GLY A 22 2.82 -12.00 -18.46
C GLY A 22 4.04 -12.34 -17.60
N ALA A 23 3.87 -13.23 -16.62
CA ALA A 23 4.99 -13.73 -15.81
C ALA A 23 5.39 -15.14 -16.26
N ARG A 24 6.68 -15.46 -16.20
CA ARG A 24 7.21 -16.80 -16.56
C ARG A 24 6.64 -17.94 -15.71
N TYR A 25 6.14 -17.63 -14.51
CA TYR A 25 5.63 -18.60 -13.53
C TYR A 25 4.16 -18.35 -13.11
N ALA A 26 3.53 -17.26 -13.56
CA ALA A 26 2.13 -16.96 -13.25
C ALA A 26 1.39 -16.62 -14.55
N ALA A 27 0.21 -17.23 -14.75
CA ALA A 27 -0.63 -17.00 -15.93
C ALA A 27 -1.03 -15.53 -16.13
N VAL A 28 -0.96 -14.72 -15.06
CA VAL A 28 -1.26 -13.29 -15.06
C VAL A 28 -0.04 -12.56 -14.48
N GLY A 29 0.55 -11.66 -15.28
CA GLY A 29 1.68 -10.85 -14.84
C GLY A 29 1.24 -9.69 -13.92
N PRO A 30 2.15 -9.14 -13.10
CA PRO A 30 1.83 -8.01 -12.20
C PRO A 30 1.30 -6.80 -12.97
N GLY A 31 1.77 -6.58 -14.21
CA GLY A 31 1.33 -5.47 -15.05
C GLY A 31 -0.16 -5.50 -15.37
N LEU A 32 -0.76 -6.68 -15.58
CA LEU A 32 -2.18 -6.80 -15.92
C LEU A 32 -3.05 -6.32 -14.76
N PHE A 33 -2.73 -6.72 -13.54
CA PHE A 33 -3.46 -6.30 -12.35
C PHE A 33 -3.41 -4.77 -12.17
N VAL A 34 -2.21 -4.18 -12.28
CA VAL A 34 -2.03 -2.72 -12.16
C VAL A 34 -2.76 -1.98 -13.30
N THR A 35 -2.76 -2.54 -14.51
CA THR A 35 -3.45 -1.96 -15.67
C THR A 35 -4.98 -1.94 -15.45
N ILE A 36 -5.56 -3.05 -15.00
CA ILE A 36 -7.00 -3.15 -14.73
C ILE A 36 -7.39 -2.18 -13.60
N ALA A 37 -6.62 -2.16 -12.51
CA ALA A 37 -6.86 -1.24 -11.40
C ALA A 37 -6.78 0.23 -11.84
N GLY A 38 -5.72 0.61 -12.57
CA GLY A 38 -5.53 1.97 -13.09
C GLY A 38 -6.64 2.39 -14.07
N ALA A 39 -7.08 1.49 -14.94
CA ALA A 39 -8.22 1.73 -15.83
C ALA A 39 -9.52 1.95 -15.04
N GLY A 40 -9.79 1.13 -14.02
CA GLY A 40 -10.94 1.30 -13.14
C GLY A 40 -10.93 2.65 -12.41
N LEU A 41 -9.78 3.07 -11.89
CA LEU A 41 -9.57 4.39 -11.27
C LEU A 41 -9.87 5.54 -12.24
N LEU A 42 -9.41 5.45 -13.49
CA LEU A 42 -9.72 6.46 -14.51
C LEU A 42 -11.21 6.53 -14.84
N ILE A 43 -11.85 5.37 -15.05
CA ILE A 43 -13.28 5.30 -15.40
C ILE A 43 -14.14 5.87 -14.27
N LEU A 44 -13.90 5.45 -13.03
CA LEU A 44 -14.63 5.96 -11.87
C LEU A 44 -14.37 7.46 -11.64
N GLY A 45 -13.12 7.91 -11.83
CA GLY A 45 -12.78 9.33 -11.79
C GLY A 45 -13.54 10.15 -12.84
N ALA A 46 -13.68 9.63 -14.07
CA ALA A 46 -14.46 10.23 -15.15
C ALA A 46 -15.94 10.31 -14.82
N ILE A 47 -16.51 9.23 -14.32
CA ILE A 47 -17.91 9.21 -13.89
C ILE A 47 -18.15 10.24 -12.80
N LEU A 48 -17.30 10.33 -11.78
CA LEU A 48 -17.41 11.31 -10.70
C LEU A 48 -17.34 12.76 -11.22
N VAL A 49 -16.41 13.06 -12.14
CA VAL A 49 -16.32 14.40 -12.75
C VAL A 49 -17.58 14.72 -13.55
N LEU A 50 -18.13 13.75 -14.27
CA LEU A 50 -19.39 13.93 -15.01
C LEU A 50 -20.60 14.12 -14.08
N GLN A 51 -20.67 13.41 -12.96
CA GLN A 51 -21.72 13.57 -11.95
C GLN A 51 -21.67 14.96 -11.31
N ILE A 52 -20.47 15.42 -10.91
CA ILE A 52 -20.26 16.79 -10.40
C ILE A 52 -20.68 17.82 -11.45
N TRP A 53 -20.29 17.61 -12.72
CA TRP A 53 -20.66 18.51 -13.81
C TRP A 53 -22.16 18.54 -14.09
N ARG A 54 -22.86 17.41 -13.86
CA ARG A 54 -24.33 17.32 -13.91
C ARG A 54 -25.04 17.95 -12.70
N GLY A 55 -24.29 18.48 -11.73
CA GLY A 55 -24.84 19.15 -10.55
C GLY A 55 -25.27 18.20 -9.43
N GLU A 56 -24.77 16.97 -9.41
CA GLU A 56 -25.06 16.02 -8.33
C GLU A 56 -24.38 16.47 -7.02
N SER A 57 -25.16 16.55 -5.95
CA SER A 57 -24.68 16.90 -4.61
C SER A 57 -24.21 15.65 -3.87
N PHE A 58 -22.97 15.66 -3.39
CA PHE A 58 -22.42 14.57 -2.59
C PHE A 58 -22.59 14.91 -1.10
N GLU A 59 -23.49 14.20 -0.44
CA GLU A 59 -23.58 14.21 1.02
C GLU A 59 -22.47 13.35 1.62
N ALA A 60 -21.93 13.78 2.77
CA ALA A 60 -20.94 12.99 3.48
C ALA A 60 -21.58 11.66 3.89
N GLN A 61 -21.03 10.57 3.37
CA GLN A 61 -21.55 9.24 3.67
C GLN A 61 -21.15 8.87 5.10
N ASP A 62 -22.14 8.79 5.97
CA ASP A 62 -21.96 8.32 7.34
C ASP A 62 -21.68 6.81 7.28
N ALA A 63 -20.41 6.44 7.38
CA ALA A 63 -20.01 5.05 7.44
C ALA A 63 -20.06 4.60 8.91
N GLU A 64 -20.33 3.32 9.18
CA GLU A 64 -20.57 2.78 10.53
C GLU A 64 -19.52 3.17 11.61
N ASP A 65 -18.31 3.57 11.19
CA ASP A 65 -17.22 4.01 12.08
C ASP A 65 -16.58 5.36 11.68
N ALA A 66 -17.14 6.08 10.70
CA ALA A 66 -16.62 7.36 10.24
C ALA A 66 -17.70 8.44 10.29
N ASP A 67 -17.66 9.22 11.37
CA ASP A 67 -18.47 10.43 11.50
C ASP A 67 -18.07 11.43 10.41
N GLY A 68 -18.97 11.66 9.46
CA GLY A 68 -18.76 12.60 8.35
C GLY A 68 -18.52 14.05 8.78
N SER A 69 -18.80 14.38 10.05
CA SER A 69 -18.54 15.70 10.65
C SER A 69 -17.12 15.85 11.21
N ASN A 70 -16.43 14.73 11.46
CA ASN A 70 -15.13 14.76 12.12
C ASN A 70 -14.01 15.06 11.11
N LYS A 71 -13.08 15.94 11.49
CA LYS A 71 -11.99 16.34 10.61
C LYS A 71 -10.98 15.19 10.49
N MET A 72 -10.56 14.90 9.27
CA MET A 72 -9.49 13.92 8.98
C MET A 72 -8.27 14.14 9.89
N ASP A 73 -7.83 13.08 10.58
CA ASP A 73 -6.59 13.11 11.35
C ASP A 73 -5.38 13.11 10.41
N LYS A 74 -4.87 14.31 10.16
CA LYS A 74 -3.70 14.52 9.29
C LYS A 74 -2.43 13.86 9.85
N ARG A 75 -2.32 13.67 11.17
CA ARG A 75 -1.14 13.04 11.78
C ARG A 75 -1.15 11.55 11.50
N ALA A 76 -2.26 10.88 11.80
CA ALA A 76 -2.47 9.47 11.47
C ALA A 76 -2.24 9.20 9.97
N PHE A 77 -2.84 10.04 9.10
CA PHE A 77 -2.66 9.93 7.66
C PHE A 77 -1.20 10.07 7.22
N LEU A 78 -0.49 11.09 7.72
CA LEU A 78 0.92 11.31 7.36
C LEU A 78 1.82 10.19 7.89
N THR A 79 1.58 9.70 9.11
CA THR A 79 2.33 8.57 9.67
C THR A 79 2.11 7.28 8.87
N ALA A 80 0.89 7.01 8.43
CA ALA A 80 0.60 5.86 7.57
C ALA A 80 1.29 6.00 6.20
N LEU A 81 1.30 7.21 5.63
CA LEU A 81 1.97 7.47 4.36
C LEU A 81 3.49 7.26 4.46
N VAL A 82 4.12 7.70 5.56
CA VAL A 82 5.52 7.41 5.85
C VAL A 82 5.74 5.91 6.04
N ALA A 83 4.85 5.21 6.75
CA ALA A 83 4.94 3.77 6.98
C ALA A 83 4.95 2.95 5.68
N VAL A 84 4.15 3.37 4.69
CA VAL A 84 4.06 2.75 3.36
C VAL A 84 5.24 3.13 2.46
N ALA A 85 5.79 4.33 2.60
CA ALA A 85 6.94 4.77 1.83
C ALA A 85 8.27 4.19 2.35
N LEU A 86 8.34 3.91 3.66
CA LEU A 86 9.55 3.43 4.33
C LEU A 86 10.17 2.19 3.67
N PRO A 87 9.41 1.14 3.27
CA PRO A 87 9.95 -0.03 2.60
C PRO A 87 10.69 0.27 1.32
N ILE A 88 10.26 1.29 0.56
CA ILE A 88 10.89 1.64 -0.71
C ILE A 88 12.36 2.06 -0.47
N ALA A 89 12.63 2.74 0.64
CA ALA A 89 13.96 3.19 1.00
C ALA A 89 14.76 2.15 1.81
N THR A 90 14.11 1.38 2.69
CA THR A 90 14.78 0.51 3.66
C THR A 90 14.97 -0.93 3.18
N MET A 91 14.18 -1.39 2.20
CA MET A 91 14.24 -2.79 1.76
C MET A 91 15.59 -3.17 1.16
N GLY A 92 16.25 -2.24 0.46
CA GLY A 92 17.61 -2.43 -0.07
C GLY A 92 18.66 -2.65 1.03
N PRO A 93 18.84 -1.70 1.97
CA PRO A 93 19.92 -1.77 2.97
C PRO A 93 19.62 -2.65 4.19
N LEU A 94 18.37 -2.76 4.65
CA LEU A 94 18.03 -3.40 5.94
C LEU A 94 17.46 -4.82 5.80
N GLY A 95 17.08 -5.22 4.58
CA GLY A 95 16.46 -6.52 4.33
C GLY A 95 14.95 -6.53 4.59
N MET A 96 14.31 -7.59 4.13
CA MET A 96 12.85 -7.72 4.13
C MET A 96 12.24 -7.76 5.56
N PRO A 97 12.74 -8.57 6.51
CA PRO A 97 12.08 -8.73 7.79
C PRO A 97 12.08 -7.44 8.62
N PHE A 98 13.24 -6.77 8.71
CA PHE A 98 13.40 -5.52 9.45
C PHE A 98 12.55 -4.40 8.87
N THR A 99 12.54 -4.29 7.55
CA THR A 99 11.70 -3.32 6.84
C THR A 99 10.22 -3.56 7.11
N ALA A 100 9.76 -4.81 7.02
CA ALA A 100 8.37 -5.16 7.27
C ALA A 100 7.95 -4.90 8.72
N THR A 101 8.80 -5.23 9.70
CA THR A 101 8.54 -4.93 11.11
C THR A 101 8.42 -3.43 11.35
N LEU A 102 9.33 -2.62 10.79
CA LEU A 102 9.32 -1.17 11.00
C LEU A 102 8.07 -0.52 10.39
N SER A 103 7.69 -0.93 9.18
CA SER A 103 6.43 -0.50 8.56
C SER A 103 5.21 -0.93 9.35
N PHE A 104 5.19 -2.17 9.87
CA PHE A 104 4.08 -2.65 10.69
C PHE A 104 3.88 -1.80 11.94
N VAL A 105 4.98 -1.50 12.66
CA VAL A 105 4.94 -0.64 13.87
C VAL A 105 4.46 0.77 13.53
N LEU A 106 4.93 1.35 12.43
CA LEU A 106 4.52 2.69 11.99
C LEU A 106 3.04 2.74 11.58
N VAL A 107 2.53 1.71 10.91
CA VAL A 107 1.10 1.59 10.58
C VAL A 107 0.27 1.41 11.86
N ALA A 108 0.66 0.51 12.77
CA ALA A 108 -0.04 0.30 14.03
C ALA A 108 -0.10 1.59 14.89
N ASN A 109 0.99 2.38 14.88
CA ASN A 109 1.04 3.67 15.53
C ASN A 109 0.11 4.70 14.85
N ALA A 110 -0.01 4.68 13.52
CA ALA A 110 -0.95 5.53 12.79
C ALA A 110 -2.41 5.25 13.16
N PHE A 111 -2.75 3.99 13.49
CA PHE A 111 -4.07 3.59 14.00
C PHE A 111 -4.27 3.86 15.51
N GLY A 112 -3.30 4.48 16.18
CA GLY A 112 -3.43 4.88 17.58
C GLY A 112 -3.02 3.80 18.59
N SER A 113 -2.32 2.74 18.17
CA SER A 113 -1.77 1.76 19.12
C SER A 113 -0.78 2.44 20.08
N ARG A 114 -1.06 2.34 21.39
CA ARG A 114 -0.15 2.79 22.46
C ARG A 114 0.84 1.71 22.90
N ARG A 115 0.75 0.50 22.37
CA ARG A 115 1.53 -0.67 22.82
C ARG A 115 2.64 -1.02 21.82
N TRP A 116 3.57 -0.08 21.63
CA TRP A 116 4.68 -0.21 20.68
C TRP A 116 5.48 -1.52 20.82
N TRP A 117 5.59 -2.06 22.04
CA TRP A 117 6.24 -3.35 22.30
C TRP A 117 5.51 -4.54 21.68
N LEU A 118 4.18 -4.59 21.75
CA LEU A 118 3.41 -5.67 21.13
C LEU A 118 3.45 -5.55 19.62
N ASP A 119 3.37 -4.32 19.09
CA ASP A 119 3.45 -4.07 17.65
C ASP A 119 4.80 -4.50 17.09
N LEU A 120 5.89 -4.24 17.83
CA LEU A 120 7.24 -4.65 17.45
C LEU A 120 7.39 -6.17 17.47
N ILE A 121 6.92 -6.84 18.53
CA ILE A 121 7.00 -8.30 18.65
C ILE A 121 6.15 -8.99 17.56
N CYS A 122 4.89 -8.58 17.39
CA CYS A 122 4.01 -9.11 16.35
C CYS A 122 4.58 -8.85 14.94
N GLY A 123 5.05 -7.63 14.68
CA GLY A 123 5.67 -7.27 13.41
C GLY A 123 6.94 -8.08 13.13
N ALA A 124 7.76 -8.35 14.14
CA ALA A 124 8.96 -9.17 14.02
C ALA A 124 8.61 -10.64 13.74
N ILE A 125 7.67 -11.22 14.50
CA ILE A 125 7.24 -12.61 14.33
C ILE A 125 6.63 -12.80 12.94
N LEU A 126 5.70 -11.93 12.53
CA LEU A 126 5.05 -12.02 11.22
C LEU A 126 6.05 -11.85 10.08
N ALA A 127 6.95 -10.87 10.17
CA ALA A 127 7.94 -10.61 9.13
C ALA A 127 8.93 -11.79 8.98
N CYS A 128 9.43 -12.33 10.09
CA CYS A 128 10.31 -13.49 10.09
C CYS A 128 9.58 -14.76 9.60
N ALA A 129 8.34 -14.99 10.05
CA ALA A 129 7.54 -16.14 9.62
C ALA A 129 7.23 -16.08 8.12
N ALA A 130 6.86 -14.89 7.61
CA ALA A 130 6.66 -14.68 6.18
C ALA A 130 7.96 -14.95 5.42
N TRP A 131 9.09 -14.37 5.84
CA TRP A 131 10.37 -14.59 5.17
C TRP A 131 10.74 -16.08 5.12
N PHE A 132 10.60 -16.79 6.24
CA PHE A 132 10.88 -18.22 6.31
C PHE A 132 9.97 -19.04 5.39
N LEU A 133 8.67 -18.80 5.42
CA LEU A 133 7.70 -19.54 4.63
C LEU A 133 7.92 -19.32 3.12
N PHE A 134 8.16 -18.08 2.71
CA PHE A 134 8.42 -17.75 1.32
C PHE A 134 9.77 -18.24 0.84
N ASN A 135 10.80 -18.23 1.69
CA ASN A 135 12.09 -18.85 1.39
C ASN A 135 11.94 -20.36 1.17
N GLN A 136 11.15 -21.05 2.00
CA GLN A 136 10.83 -22.47 1.83
C GLN A 136 10.05 -22.76 0.54
N LEU A 137 9.23 -21.81 0.08
CA LEU A 137 8.54 -21.88 -1.22
C LEU A 137 9.45 -21.57 -2.42
N GLY A 138 10.74 -21.27 -2.19
CA GLY A 138 11.71 -20.93 -3.24
C GLY A 138 11.58 -19.50 -3.78
N LEU A 139 10.84 -18.63 -3.11
CA LEU A 139 10.66 -17.23 -3.51
C LEU A 139 11.77 -16.36 -2.91
N GLN A 140 12.53 -15.69 -3.77
CA GLN A 140 13.57 -14.75 -3.37
C GLN A 140 12.94 -13.40 -2.96
N LEU A 141 12.55 -13.28 -1.69
CA LEU A 141 12.00 -12.02 -1.13
C LEU A 141 13.07 -10.99 -0.72
N GLY A 142 14.32 -11.18 -1.15
CA GLY A 142 15.46 -10.37 -0.72
C GLY A 142 16.17 -10.96 0.50
N ARG A 143 17.36 -10.42 0.79
CA ARG A 143 18.23 -10.90 1.87
C ARG A 143 17.60 -10.64 3.23
N PHE A 144 17.80 -11.57 4.17
CA PHE A 144 17.36 -11.41 5.57
C PHE A 144 18.08 -10.22 6.23
N PHE A 145 19.39 -10.09 5.98
CA PHE A 145 20.20 -8.96 6.46
C PHE A 145 21.33 -8.64 5.44
N PRO A 146 21.18 -7.61 4.60
CA PRO A 146 22.15 -7.29 3.54
C PRO A 146 23.61 -7.07 4.00
N PRO A 147 23.90 -6.50 5.19
CA PRO A 147 25.29 -6.28 5.61
C PRO A 147 25.98 -7.50 6.24
N LEU A 148 25.30 -8.64 6.46
CA LEU A 148 25.93 -9.85 7.04
C LEU A 148 26.11 -11.03 6.08
N GLY A 149 25.89 -10.85 4.78
CA GLY A 149 26.45 -11.74 3.76
C GLY A 149 25.99 -13.20 3.79
N VAL A 150 24.84 -13.51 4.38
CA VAL A 150 24.19 -14.84 4.28
C VAL A 150 22.73 -14.71 3.86
#